data_AF-A0A7Z9FDL7-F1
#
_entry.id   AF-A0A7Z9FDL7-F1
#
_cell.length_a   1.000
_cell.length_b   1.000
_cell.length_c   1.000
_cell.angle_alpha   90.00
_cell.angle_beta   90.00
_cell.angle_gamma   90.00
#
_symmetry.space_group_name_H-M   'P 1'
#
loop_
_entity.id
_entity.type
_entity.pdbx_description
1 polymer ?
#
loop_
_entity_poly.entity_id
_entity_poly.type
_entity_poly.pdbx_seq_one_letter_code
_entity_poly.pdbx_strand_id
1 'polypeptide(L)'
;MLWRAVVGRIGISIVTLWVVSLMIFGMTNLLPGDIAQIMLGQMATPENTAALREKLGLDKPAHIQYLVWLGNVAMGDLGISKAGLGAGLGTPIVEMLGPRAFNTLRLTVWVSVIAIPVSL
;
A
#
# COMPACT_ATOMS: atom_id res chain seq x y z
N MET A 1 -13.22 20.85 24.40
CA MET A 1 -13.52 19.39 24.45
C MET A 1 -13.33 18.70 23.09
N LEU A 2 -13.85 19.25 21.99
CA LEU A 2 -13.77 18.62 20.66
C LEU A 2 -12.34 18.39 20.14
N TRP A 3 -11.42 19.35 20.30
CA TRP A 3 -10.04 19.23 19.84
C TRP A 3 -9.28 18.02 20.44
N ARG A 4 -9.47 17.77 21.74
CA ARG A 4 -8.86 16.60 22.41
C ARG A 4 -9.39 15.27 21.85
N ALA A 5 -10.67 15.21 21.52
CA ALA A 5 -11.28 14.04 20.91
C ALA A 5 -10.80 13.82 19.47
N VAL A 6 -10.65 14.89 18.68
CA VAL A 6 -10.13 14.82 17.30
C VAL A 6 -8.67 14.35 17.30
N VAL A 7 -7.81 14.96 18.12
CA VAL A 7 -6.40 14.55 18.23
C VAL A 7 -6.28 13.11 18.72
N GLY A 8 -7.06 12.72 19.73
CA GLY A 8 -7.08 11.34 20.23
C GLY A 8 -7.48 10.34 19.15
N ARG A 9 -8.50 10.64 18.35
CA ARG A 9 -8.93 9.78 17.24
C ARG A 9 -7.90 9.70 16.13
N ILE A 10 -7.29 10.81 15.73
CA ILE A 10 -6.23 10.83 14.71
C ILE A 10 -5.03 10.00 15.18
N GLY A 11 -4.61 10.15 16.44
CA GLY A 11 -3.51 9.35 17.00
C GLY A 11 -3.81 7.85 16.96
N ILE A 12 -5.00 7.43 17.40
CA ILE A 12 -5.43 6.02 17.34
C ILE A 12 -5.46 5.52 15.89
N SER A 13 -5.99 6.31 14.95
CA SER A 13 -6.02 5.95 13.53
C SER A 13 -4.62 5.77 12.95
N ILE A 14 -3.68 6.65 13.27
CA ILE A 14 -2.28 6.55 12.80
C ILE A 14 -1.64 5.27 13.33
N VAL A 15 -1.77 4.98 14.63
CA VAL A 15 -1.24 3.74 15.23
C VAL A 15 -1.87 2.50 14.59
N THR A 16 -3.19 2.54 14.37
CA THR A 16 -3.92 1.45 13.72
C THR A 16 -3.40 1.19 12.31
N LEU A 17 -3.27 2.24 11.48
CA LEU A 17 -2.73 2.14 10.13
C LEU A 17 -1.29 1.63 10.14
N TRP A 18 -0.47 2.09 11.09
CA TRP A 18 0.91 1.62 11.23
C TRP A 18 0.98 0.13 11.55
N VAL A 19 0.22 -0.35 12.54
CA VAL A 19 0.16 -1.78 12.89
C VAL A 19 -0.33 -2.62 11.72
N VAL A 20 -1.42 -2.21 11.07
CA VAL A 20 -1.96 -2.91 9.90
C VAL A 20 -0.94 -2.93 8.76
N SER A 21 -0.21 -1.83 8.53
CA SER A 21 0.83 -1.78 7.50
C SER A 21 1.98 -2.75 7.78
N LEU A 22 2.42 -2.87 9.04
CA LEU A 22 3.44 -3.84 9.45
C LEU A 22 2.95 -5.27 9.25
N MET A 23 1.70 -5.56 9.61
CA MET A 23 1.10 -6.88 9.42
C MET A 23 1.05 -7.24 7.94
N ILE A 24 0.53 -6.36 7.09
CA ILE A 24 0.45 -6.59 5.64
C ILE A 24 1.85 -6.76 5.06
N PHE A 25 2.80 -5.88 5.39
CA PHE A 25 4.18 -5.97 4.93
C PHE A 25 4.83 -7.29 5.33
N GLY A 26 4.68 -7.69 6.60
CA GLY A 26 5.18 -8.97 7.10
C GLY A 26 4.56 -10.15 6.35
N MET A 27 3.24 -10.19 6.22
CA MET A 27 2.52 -11.22 5.46
C MET A 27 2.99 -11.29 4.01
N THR A 28 3.21 -10.14 3.36
CA THR A 28 3.68 -10.12 1.97
C THR A 28 5.11 -10.59 1.78
N ASN A 29 6.00 -10.38 2.76
CA ASN A 29 7.36 -10.91 2.71
C ASN A 29 7.43 -12.41 3.06
N LEU A 30 6.43 -12.93 3.78
CA LEU A 30 6.31 -14.36 4.08
C LEU A 30 5.72 -15.16 2.91
N LEU A 31 5.09 -14.50 1.93
CA LEU A 31 4.58 -15.18 0.75
C LEU A 31 5.73 -15.86 -0.01
N PRO A 32 5.59 -17.15 -0.36
CA PRO A 32 6.60 -17.83 -1.15
C PRO A 32 6.59 -17.27 -2.58
N GLY A 33 7.76 -16.85 -3.05
CA GLY A 33 7.94 -16.33 -4.42
C GLY A 33 8.91 -15.16 -4.45
N ASP A 34 9.85 -15.20 -5.39
CA ASP A 34 10.75 -14.06 -5.61
C ASP A 34 10.11 -13.06 -6.57
N ILE A 35 9.89 -11.84 -6.08
CA ILE A 35 9.34 -10.74 -6.88
C ILE A 35 10.19 -10.53 -8.13
N ALA A 36 11.53 -10.57 -8.05
CA ALA A 36 12.38 -10.35 -9.21
C ALA A 36 12.20 -11.44 -10.28
N GLN A 37 12.12 -12.72 -9.89
CA GLN A 37 11.80 -13.82 -10.80
C GLN A 37 10.41 -13.68 -11.42
N ILE A 38 9.39 -13.34 -10.62
CA ILE A 38 8.02 -13.14 -11.10
C ILE A 38 7.97 -11.99 -12.11
N MET A 39 8.72 -10.91 -11.86
CA MET A 39 8.78 -9.75 -12.74
C MET A 39 9.50 -10.04 -14.07
N LEU A 40 10.56 -10.86 -14.04
CA LEU A 40 11.33 -11.21 -15.25
C LEU A 40 10.67 -12.33 -16.06
N GLY A 41 9.82 -13.16 -15.44
CA GLY A 41 9.14 -14.26 -16.09
C GLY A 41 10.10 -15.20 -16.80
N GLN A 42 9.95 -15.33 -18.13
CA GLN A 42 10.83 -16.18 -18.95
C GLN A 42 12.27 -15.64 -19.09
N MET A 43 12.52 -14.37 -18.77
CA MET A 43 13.85 -13.76 -18.80
C MET A 43 14.59 -13.85 -17.46
N ALA A 44 14.05 -14.60 -16.49
CA ALA A 44 14.60 -14.76 -15.16
C ALA A 44 15.88 -15.63 -15.18
N THR A 45 16.97 -15.10 -15.73
CA THR A 45 18.31 -15.66 -15.54
C THR A 45 18.83 -15.29 -14.14
N PRO A 46 19.75 -16.07 -13.56
CA PRO A 46 20.32 -15.76 -12.24
C PRO A 46 20.93 -14.35 -12.17
N GLU A 47 21.65 -13.94 -13.21
CA GLU A 47 22.23 -12.59 -13.34
C GLU A 47 21.17 -11.49 -13.42
N ASN A 48 20.17 -11.63 -14.29
CA ASN A 48 19.12 -10.62 -14.44
C ASN A 48 18.30 -10.48 -13.16
N THR A 49 18.07 -11.61 -12.47
CA THR A 49 17.32 -11.63 -11.21
C THR A 49 18.11 -10.93 -10.10
N ALA A 50 19.41 -11.19 -9.96
CA ALA A 50 20.25 -10.54 -8.98
C ALA A 50 20.34 -9.02 -9.22
N ALA A 51 20.56 -8.61 -10.48
CA ALA A 51 20.60 -7.20 -10.86
C ALA A 51 19.26 -6.49 -10.60
N LEU A 52 18.12 -7.16 -10.84
CA LEU A 52 16.80 -6.58 -10.57
C LEU A 52 16.52 -6.51 -9.07
N ARG A 53 16.94 -7.51 -8.27
CA ARG A 53 16.82 -7.47 -6.81
C ARG A 53 17.54 -6.28 -6.21
N GLU A 54 18.78 -6.03 -6.62
CA GLU A 54 19.57 -4.89 -6.17
C GLU A 54 18.90 -3.57 -6.55
N LYS A 55 18.43 -3.43 -7.80
CA LYS A 55 17.70 -2.23 -8.26
C LYS A 55 16.42 -1.96 -7.48
N LEU A 56 15.70 -3.01 -7.10
CA LEU A 56 14.47 -2.92 -6.32
C LEU A 56 14.71 -2.86 -4.80
N GLY A 57 15.97 -2.98 -4.35
CA GLY A 57 16.34 -3.03 -2.94
C GLY A 57 15.81 -4.27 -2.20
N LEU A 58 15.50 -5.35 -2.92
CA LEU A 58 14.99 -6.61 -2.37
C LEU A 58 16.08 -7.40 -1.63
N ASP A 59 17.34 -7.04 -1.84
CA ASP A 59 18.54 -7.54 -1.17
C ASP A 59 18.74 -6.96 0.25
N LYS A 60 18.05 -5.84 0.56
CA LYS A 60 18.19 -5.16 1.85
C LYS A 60 17.42 -5.86 2.96
N PRO A 61 17.79 -5.68 4.25
CA PRO A 61 17.01 -6.18 5.37
C PRO A 61 15.56 -5.68 5.34
N ALA A 62 14.61 -6.52 5.78
CA ALA A 62 13.17 -6.25 5.70
C ALA A 62 12.76 -4.92 6.37
N HIS A 63 13.40 -4.53 7.47
CA HIS A 63 13.12 -3.27 8.15
C HIS A 63 13.51 -2.04 7.29
N ILE A 64 14.61 -2.13 6.53
CA ILE A 64 15.01 -1.06 5.60
C ILE A 64 14.02 -0.97 4.44
N GLN A 65 13.62 -2.12 3.88
CA GLN A 65 12.62 -2.16 2.82
C GLN A 65 11.29 -1.53 3.27
N TYR A 66 10.85 -1.84 4.50
CA TYR A 66 9.64 -1.25 5.09
C TYR A 66 9.76 0.27 5.26
N LEU A 67 10.88 0.76 5.81
CA LEU A 67 11.06 2.20 6.04
C LEU A 67 11.13 3.00 4.74
N VAL A 68 11.81 2.48 3.72
CA VAL A 68 11.85 3.10 2.38
C VAL A 68 10.44 3.14 1.78
N TRP A 69 9.71 2.02 1.81
CA TRP A 69 8.34 1.96 1.32
C TRP A 69 7.41 2.92 2.06
N LEU A 70 7.48 2.94 3.40
CA LEU A 70 6.66 3.82 4.24
C LEU A 70 6.97 5.30 3.96
N GLY A 71 8.26 5.64 3.76
CA GLY A 71 8.69 6.99 3.39
C GLY A 71 8.09 7.44 2.05
N ASN A 72 8.14 6.59 1.03
CA ASN A 72 7.54 6.87 -0.27
C ASN A 72 6.02 7.06 -0.16
N VAL A 73 5.33 6.19 0.57
CA VAL A 73 3.88 6.30 0.82
C VAL A 73 3.54 7.60 1.54
N ALA A 74 4.34 8.01 2.53
CA ALA A 74 4.15 9.27 3.24
C ALA A 74 4.36 10.51 2.34
N MET A 75 5.17 10.38 1.28
CA MET A 75 5.35 11.41 0.24
C MET A 75 4.27 11.35 -0.86
N GLY A 76 3.33 10.41 -0.77
CA GLY A 76 2.25 10.22 -1.75
C GLY A 76 2.59 9.26 -2.89
N ASP A 77 3.78 8.67 -2.89
CA ASP A 77 4.15 7.62 -3.84
C ASP A 77 3.76 6.24 -3.29
N LEU A 78 2.63 5.74 -3.78
CA LEU A 78 2.12 4.41 -3.42
C LEU A 78 2.84 3.29 -4.17
N GLY A 79 3.64 3.61 -5.18
CA GLY A 79 4.34 2.66 -6.02
C GLY A 79 3.45 1.92 -7.01
N ILE A 80 4.01 0.83 -7.52
CA ILE A 80 3.42 0.01 -8.59
C ILE A 80 2.96 -1.33 -8.01
N SER A 81 1.80 -1.81 -8.47
CA SER A 81 1.23 -3.08 -8.04
C SER A 81 2.11 -4.26 -8.48
N LYS A 82 2.52 -5.07 -7.50
CA LYS A 82 3.27 -6.32 -7.73
C LYS A 82 2.38 -7.52 -8.07
N ALA A 83 1.07 -7.42 -7.81
CA ALA A 83 0.12 -8.52 -7.92
C ALA A 83 -0.34 -8.84 -9.37
N GLY A 84 0.04 -8.02 -10.36
CA GLY A 84 -0.37 -8.17 -11.78
C GLY A 84 0.78 -8.39 -12.77
N LEU A 85 1.98 -8.71 -12.28
CA LEU A 85 3.23 -8.62 -13.04
C LEU A 85 3.45 -9.68 -14.14
N GLY A 86 2.51 -10.60 -14.35
CA GLY A 86 2.54 -11.53 -15.49
C GLY A 86 2.23 -10.91 -16.86
N ALA A 87 1.75 -9.65 -16.94
CA ALA A 87 1.21 -9.05 -18.16
C ALA A 87 1.90 -7.75 -18.63
N GLY A 88 3.13 -7.48 -18.20
CA GLY A 88 4.06 -6.65 -18.99
C GLY A 88 4.27 -5.20 -18.58
N LEU A 89 3.51 -4.59 -17.65
CA LEU A 89 3.84 -3.31 -17.01
C LEU A 89 3.00 -3.23 -15.73
N GLY A 90 3.61 -3.10 -14.57
CA GLY A 90 2.85 -2.99 -13.32
C GLY A 90 1.98 -1.73 -13.34
N THR A 91 0.75 -1.83 -12.81
CA THR A 91 -0.17 -0.70 -12.74
C THR A 91 0.13 0.18 -11.53
N PRO A 92 0.16 1.53 -11.66
CA PRO A 92 0.28 2.42 -10.52
C PRO A 92 -0.84 2.19 -9.51
N ILE A 93 -0.50 2.03 -8.24
CA ILE A 93 -1.49 1.73 -7.19
C ILE A 93 -2.49 2.87 -7.02
N VAL A 94 -2.06 4.12 -7.27
CA VAL A 94 -2.93 5.30 -7.23
C VAL A 94 -4.06 5.24 -8.25
N GLU A 95 -3.83 4.68 -9.44
CA GLU A 95 -4.86 4.54 -10.47
C GLU A 95 -5.90 3.49 -10.07
N MET A 96 -5.48 2.46 -9.31
CA MET A 96 -6.38 1.44 -8.80
C MET A 96 -7.19 1.93 -7.60
N LEU A 97 -6.59 2.74 -6.73
CA LEU A 97 -7.21 3.21 -5.50
C LEU A 97 -8.03 4.49 -5.69
N GLY A 98 -7.65 5.38 -6.61
CA GLY A 98 -8.31 6.66 -6.85
C GLY A 98 -9.83 6.53 -7.06
N PRO A 99 -10.29 5.72 -8.02
CA PRO A 99 -11.71 5.49 -8.25
C PRO A 99 -12.42 4.88 -7.04
N ARG A 100 -11.76 3.99 -6.30
CA ARG A 100 -12.32 3.33 -5.10
C ARG A 100 -12.50 4.31 -3.96
N ALA A 101 -11.48 5.12 -3.69
CA ALA A 101 -11.52 6.19 -2.69
C ALA A 101 -12.63 7.20 -3.03
N PHE A 102 -12.73 7.61 -4.29
CA PHE A 102 -13.79 8.50 -4.75
C PHE A 102 -15.19 7.91 -4.56
N ASN A 103 -15.37 6.63 -4.89
CA ASN A 103 -16.64 5.93 -4.68
C ASN A 103 -17.01 5.83 -3.19
N THR A 104 -16.06 5.48 -2.32
CA THR A 104 -16.29 5.45 -0.86
C THR A 104 -16.70 6.81 -0.34
N LEU A 105 -15.98 7.89 -0.74
CA LEU A 105 -16.33 9.25 -0.35
C LEU A 105 -17.74 9.63 -0.82
N ARG A 106 -18.09 9.34 -2.08
CA ARG A 106 -19.45 9.57 -2.60
C ARG A 106 -20.50 8.84 -1.78
N LEU A 107 -20.29 7.57 -1.45
CA LEU A 107 -21.23 6.79 -0.64
C LEU A 107 -21.37 7.37 0.77
N THR A 108 -20.26 7.72 1.42
CA THR A 108 -20.29 8.34 2.74
C THR A 108 -21.05 9.66 2.73
N VAL A 109 -20.90 10.47 1.69
CA VAL A 109 -21.66 11.72 1.53
C VAL A 109 -23.16 11.43 1.43
N TRP A 110 -23.57 10.51 0.56
CA TRP A 110 -24.99 10.15 0.42
C TRP A 110 -25.60 9.60 1.71
N VAL A 111 -24.88 8.72 2.40
CA VAL A 111 -25.31 8.18 3.70
C VAL A 111 -25.45 9.30 4.72
N SER A 112 -24.49 10.22 4.80
CA SER A 112 -24.52 11.32 5.78
C SER A 112 -25.68 12.27 5.52
N VAL A 113 -25.95 12.58 4.26
CA VAL A 113 -27.07 13.45 3.84
C VAL A 113 -28.42 12.85 4.23
N ILE A 114 -28.57 11.52 4.22
CA ILE A 114 -29.83 10.84 4.57
C ILE A 114 -29.91 10.57 6.08
N ALA A 115 -28.86 10.00 6.67
CA ALA A 115 -28.88 9.52 8.06
C ALA A 115 -28.92 10.66 9.08
N ILE A 116 -28.21 11.78 8.82
CA ILE A 116 -28.15 12.89 9.77
C ILE A 116 -29.53 13.54 9.95
N PRO A 117 -30.26 13.93 8.89
CA PRO A 117 -31.61 14.49 9.05
C PRO A 117 -32.61 13.51 9.66
N VAL A 118 -32.56 12.22 9.32
CA VAL A 118 -33.47 11.20 9.87
C VAL A 118 -33.23 10.96 11.36
N SER A 119 -32.00 11.20 11.85
CA SER A 119 -31.64 11.00 13.25
C SER A 119 -32.03 12.15 14.19
N LEU A 120 -32.42 13.29 13.63
CA LEU A 120 -32.88 14.50 14.35
C LEU A 120 -34.39 14.45 14.56
#